data_AF-A0A9D2F9G4-F1
#
_entry.id   AF-A0A9D2F9G4-F1
#
_cell.length_a   1.000
_cell.length_b   1.000
_cell.length_c   1.000
_cell.angle_alpha   90.00
_cell.angle_beta   90.00
_cell.angle_gamma   90.00
#
_symmetry.space_group_name_H-M   'P 1'
#
loop_
_entity.id
_entity.type
_entity.pdbx_description
1 polymer ?
#
loop_
_entity_poly.entity_id
_entity_poly.type
_entity_poly.pdbx_seq_one_letter_code
_entity_poly.pdbx_strand_id
1 'polypeptide(L)'
;MKKLSLLLVLFVFSACSHPAPTPPTESSTATESSSMTTETTTTKPSSTSTVEESTTKPSSEKPIPVDDRANLVGTWEQDNQTLTIDRTGNWELEGAINSSGTFTVGADFDQTKMIKLYGFNENIGGIGTYFIANFNGDSSKMGFGYLGQFTRATDLTSVVNSGAYQEDYQTDAVDFSRNVLGTWTITEGTEFHNTWNYNPDGTFELFSQGLGEARTGTYSVKPLKNNWVDISYDFDDSDDAYITAYHLSDGVMWEEEFEFIRIVRNTDPAFP
;
A
#
# COMPACT_ATOMS: atom_id res chain seq x y z
N MET A 1 -5.95 4.31 22.35
CA MET A 1 -6.31 5.05 21.12
C MET A 1 -6.77 6.45 21.49
N LYS A 2 -6.12 7.47 20.94
CA LYS A 2 -6.60 8.87 21.01
C LYS A 2 -7.34 9.17 19.71
N LYS A 3 -8.44 9.93 19.77
CA LYS A 3 -9.00 10.55 18.56
C LYS A 3 -8.17 11.78 18.25
N LEU A 4 -7.30 11.68 17.27
CA LEU A 4 -6.44 12.75 16.78
C LEU A 4 -6.24 12.52 15.28
N SER A 5 -6.55 13.53 14.47
CA SER A 5 -6.42 13.46 13.00
C SER A 5 -4.98 13.12 12.60
N LEU A 6 -4.83 12.16 11.67
CA LEU A 6 -3.53 11.81 11.10
C LEU A 6 -2.98 12.95 10.23
N LEU A 7 -3.84 13.68 9.50
CA LEU A 7 -3.44 14.89 8.78
C LEU A 7 -2.84 15.95 9.72
N LEU A 8 -3.48 16.20 10.87
CA LEU A 8 -2.96 17.15 11.87
C LEU A 8 -1.57 16.76 12.37
N VAL A 9 -1.33 15.47 12.62
CA VAL A 9 -0.02 14.94 13.04
C VAL A 9 1.03 15.15 11.96
N LEU A 10 0.70 14.86 10.69
CA LEU A 10 1.60 15.05 9.56
C LEU A 10 1.98 16.53 9.35
N PHE A 11 1.04 17.46 9.49
CA PHE A 11 1.34 18.89 9.42
C PHE A 11 2.30 19.37 10.51
N VAL A 12 2.22 18.82 11.72
CA VAL A 12 3.15 19.15 12.81
C VAL A 12 4.58 18.70 12.49
N PHE A 13 4.75 17.53 11.87
CA PHE A 13 6.07 17.07 11.43
C PHE A 13 6.62 17.89 10.26
N SER A 14 5.81 18.20 9.24
CA SER A 14 6.23 19.04 8.11
C SER A 14 6.64 20.46 8.52
N ALA A 15 6.01 21.03 9.54
CA ALA A 15 6.39 22.35 10.08
C ALA A 15 7.74 22.37 10.81
N CYS A 16 8.36 21.21 11.06
CA CYS A 16 9.60 21.08 11.84
C CYS A 16 10.86 20.78 10.98
N SER A 17 10.82 20.96 9.65
CA SER A 17 11.99 20.80 8.79
C SER A 17 13.07 21.87 9.05
N HIS A 18 13.95 21.60 10.03
CA HIS A 18 15.19 22.35 10.19
C HIS A 18 16.10 22.14 8.97
N PRO A 19 16.85 23.17 8.51
CA PRO A 19 17.84 22.99 7.46
C PRO A 19 18.93 21.99 7.90
N ALA A 20 19.40 21.20 6.94
CA ALA A 20 20.23 20.02 7.19
C ALA A 20 21.45 20.29 8.10
N PRO A 21 21.77 19.38 9.05
CA PRO A 21 22.91 19.54 9.94
C PRO A 21 24.24 19.41 9.17
N THR A 22 25.08 20.43 9.30
CA THR A 22 26.49 20.35 8.88
C THR A 22 27.20 19.26 9.71
N PRO A 23 28.03 18.38 9.12
CA PRO A 23 28.66 17.29 9.87
C PRO A 23 29.63 17.83 10.94
N PRO A 24 29.54 17.38 12.20
CA PRO A 24 30.46 17.79 13.24
C PRO A 24 31.81 17.07 13.14
N THR A 25 32.88 17.84 13.22
CA THR A 25 34.26 17.38 13.41
C THR A 25 34.41 16.57 14.70
N GLU A 26 35.29 15.56 14.68
CA GLU A 26 35.63 14.71 15.82
C GLU A 26 36.07 15.50 17.08
N SER A 27 35.60 15.07 18.25
CA SER A 27 36.42 15.10 19.47
C SER A 27 35.94 14.05 20.48
N SER A 28 36.87 13.44 21.20
CA SER A 28 36.61 12.32 22.12
C SER A 28 36.69 12.72 23.58
N THR A 29 35.74 12.26 24.41
CA THR A 29 35.97 12.01 25.84
C THR A 29 35.07 10.87 26.33
N ALA A 30 35.50 10.12 27.35
CA ALA A 30 34.88 8.88 27.80
C ALA A 30 34.54 8.88 29.31
N THR A 31 33.89 7.78 29.78
CA THR A 31 33.67 7.36 31.20
C THR A 31 32.65 8.22 32.00
N GLU A 32 31.85 7.73 32.98
CA GLU A 32 31.68 6.45 33.71
C GLU A 32 30.16 6.09 33.81
N SER A 33 29.73 4.83 33.69
CA SER A 33 29.49 3.84 34.78
C SER A 33 28.63 4.27 35.98
N SER A 34 27.46 3.66 36.15
CA SER A 34 26.99 3.13 37.46
C SER A 34 25.81 2.16 37.33
N SER A 35 25.87 1.09 38.12
CA SER A 35 24.88 0.01 38.23
C SER A 35 23.81 0.27 39.30
N MET A 36 22.65 -0.41 39.23
CA MET A 36 22.07 -1.07 40.41
C MET A 36 21.09 -2.21 40.06
N THR A 37 21.32 -3.38 40.64
CA THR A 37 20.42 -4.55 40.70
C THR A 37 19.33 -4.32 41.77
N THR A 38 18.18 -5.02 41.79
CA THR A 38 17.90 -6.27 42.57
C THR A 38 16.39 -6.58 42.36
N GLU A 39 15.97 -7.72 41.77
CA GLU A 39 15.36 -8.93 42.41
C GLU A 39 14.30 -8.71 43.52
N THR A 40 13.20 -9.48 43.70
CA THR A 40 12.55 -10.61 42.95
C THR A 40 11.16 -10.95 43.60
N THR A 41 10.29 -11.78 42.98
CA THR A 41 9.43 -12.90 43.55
C THR A 41 8.13 -13.12 42.72
N THR A 42 7.95 -14.15 41.86
CA THR A 42 7.23 -15.46 42.06
C THR A 42 5.82 -15.43 42.76
N THR A 43 4.74 -16.18 42.45
CA THR A 43 4.48 -17.38 41.58
C THR A 43 2.96 -17.67 41.30
N LYS A 44 2.60 -18.14 40.08
CA LYS A 44 1.66 -19.27 39.73
C LYS A 44 0.09 -19.15 39.93
N PRO A 45 -0.79 -20.14 39.52
CA PRO A 45 -1.59 -20.14 38.25
C PRO A 45 -3.13 -20.48 38.34
N SER A 46 -3.87 -20.52 37.21
CA SER A 46 -5.02 -21.41 36.83
C SER A 46 -5.70 -20.87 35.53
N SER A 47 -5.88 -21.55 34.38
CA SER A 47 -6.74 -22.72 34.02
C SER A 47 -8.26 -22.44 34.12
N THR A 48 -9.18 -22.73 33.15
CA THR A 48 -9.14 -23.33 31.78
C THR A 48 -10.52 -23.16 31.06
N SER A 49 -10.58 -22.94 29.73
CA SER A 49 -11.63 -23.44 28.79
C SER A 49 -11.39 -22.95 27.34
N THR A 50 -10.65 -23.65 26.48
CA THR A 50 -11.17 -24.58 25.44
C THR A 50 -12.54 -24.26 24.81
N VAL A 51 -12.50 -23.74 23.59
CA VAL A 51 -13.41 -24.11 22.48
C VAL A 51 -12.52 -24.42 21.28
N GLU A 52 -12.68 -25.60 20.68
CA GLU A 52 -12.05 -25.98 19.41
C GLU A 52 -12.91 -25.45 18.26
N GLU A 53 -12.30 -24.82 17.25
CA GLU A 53 -12.91 -24.79 15.92
C GLU A 53 -11.85 -24.86 14.81
N SER A 54 -12.22 -25.56 13.74
CA SER A 54 -11.39 -26.25 12.75
C SER A 54 -10.15 -25.55 12.20
N THR A 55 -9.09 -26.36 12.09
CA THR A 55 -7.98 -26.19 11.16
C THR A 55 -8.47 -26.18 9.71
N THR A 56 -8.31 -25.06 9.00
CA THR A 56 -8.27 -25.06 7.52
C THR A 56 -7.07 -24.24 7.07
N LYS A 57 -5.94 -24.91 6.88
CA LYS A 57 -4.78 -24.35 6.20
C LYS A 57 -5.12 -24.24 4.71
N PRO A 58 -5.03 -23.06 4.07
CA PRO A 58 -5.14 -22.98 2.62
C PRO A 58 -4.08 -23.90 1.98
N SER A 59 -4.56 -24.78 1.10
CA SER A 59 -3.70 -25.72 0.38
C SER A 59 -2.75 -24.95 -0.54
N SER A 60 -1.57 -25.50 -0.78
CA SER A 60 -0.71 -25.08 -1.90
C SER A 60 -1.55 -25.10 -3.18
N GLU A 61 -1.83 -23.92 -3.75
CA GLU A 61 -2.74 -23.84 -4.88
C GLU A 61 -2.02 -24.27 -6.18
N LYS A 62 -2.72 -25.11 -6.93
CA LYS A 62 -2.28 -25.66 -8.21
C LYS A 62 -2.20 -24.51 -9.22
N PRO A 63 -1.14 -24.42 -10.07
CA PRO A 63 -1.06 -23.35 -11.06
C PRO A 63 -2.29 -23.38 -11.97
N ILE A 64 -2.95 -22.23 -12.07
CA ILE A 64 -4.14 -22.01 -12.90
C ILE A 64 -3.74 -22.19 -14.37
N PRO A 65 -4.57 -22.84 -15.21
CA PRO A 65 -4.31 -22.95 -16.65
C PRO A 65 -4.14 -21.57 -17.30
N VAL A 66 -3.27 -21.50 -18.30
CA VAL A 66 -2.88 -20.24 -18.97
C VAL A 66 -4.05 -19.54 -19.67
N ASP A 67 -5.09 -20.28 -20.06
CA ASP A 67 -6.08 -19.81 -21.05
C ASP A 67 -7.35 -19.15 -20.48
N ASP A 68 -7.63 -19.21 -19.17
CA ASP A 68 -8.93 -18.82 -18.59
C ASP A 68 -8.90 -17.64 -17.59
N ARG A 69 -7.74 -17.01 -17.31
CA ARG A 69 -7.66 -15.85 -16.40
C ARG A 69 -6.93 -14.66 -17.02
N ALA A 70 -7.39 -13.46 -16.64
CA ALA A 70 -6.65 -12.24 -16.92
C ALA A 70 -5.24 -12.30 -16.35
N ASN A 71 -4.27 -11.80 -17.12
CA ASN A 71 -2.86 -12.04 -16.87
C ASN A 71 -2.01 -10.85 -17.34
N LEU A 72 -1.13 -10.40 -16.45
CA LEU A 72 -0.29 -9.22 -16.63
C LEU A 72 0.89 -9.45 -17.58
N VAL A 73 1.42 -10.68 -17.65
CA VAL A 73 2.66 -10.95 -18.37
C VAL A 73 2.47 -10.70 -19.86
N GLY A 74 3.45 -10.02 -20.47
CA GLY A 74 3.49 -9.68 -21.88
C GLY A 74 3.90 -8.23 -22.14
N THR A 75 3.82 -7.85 -23.40
CA THR A 75 4.00 -6.47 -23.87
C THR A 75 2.65 -5.85 -24.18
N TRP A 76 2.45 -4.63 -23.70
CA TRP A 76 1.23 -3.85 -23.72
C TRP A 76 1.52 -2.49 -24.34
N GLU A 77 0.74 -2.09 -25.35
CA GLU A 77 0.98 -0.89 -26.14
C GLU A 77 -0.18 0.11 -26.02
N GLN A 78 0.17 1.38 -25.96
CA GLN A 78 -0.69 2.53 -26.27
C GLN A 78 0.07 3.52 -27.17
N ASP A 79 -0.63 4.48 -27.78
CA ASP A 79 -0.13 5.37 -28.86
C ASP A 79 1.24 6.03 -28.59
N ASN A 80 1.60 6.25 -27.33
CA ASN A 80 2.83 6.92 -26.90
C ASN A 80 3.63 6.17 -25.81
N GLN A 81 3.27 4.92 -25.49
CA GLN A 81 3.90 4.19 -24.39
C GLN A 81 3.78 2.67 -24.52
N THR A 82 4.85 1.96 -24.14
CA THR A 82 4.91 0.50 -24.06
C THR A 82 5.15 0.09 -22.62
N LEU A 83 4.34 -0.84 -22.10
CA LEU A 83 4.49 -1.49 -20.80
C LEU A 83 4.87 -2.95 -21.04
N THR A 84 6.05 -3.35 -20.58
CA THR A 84 6.48 -4.75 -20.58
C THR A 84 6.44 -5.28 -19.14
N ILE A 85 5.78 -6.41 -18.94
CA ILE A 85 5.72 -7.10 -17.64
C ILE A 85 6.22 -8.53 -17.85
N ASP A 86 7.23 -8.94 -17.07
CA ASP A 86 7.73 -10.31 -17.09
C ASP A 86 7.07 -11.20 -16.02
N ARG A 87 7.19 -12.51 -16.19
CA ARG A 87 6.63 -13.50 -15.25
C ARG A 87 7.33 -13.53 -13.89
N THR A 88 8.52 -12.96 -13.76
CA THR A 88 9.35 -13.00 -12.55
C THR A 88 9.11 -11.86 -11.57
N GLY A 89 8.28 -10.88 -11.94
CA GLY A 89 8.00 -9.73 -11.09
C GLY A 89 8.75 -8.47 -11.52
N ASN A 90 9.33 -8.40 -12.72
CA ASN A 90 9.89 -7.14 -13.25
C ASN A 90 8.92 -6.47 -14.24
N TRP A 91 8.99 -5.15 -14.31
CA TRP A 91 8.23 -4.36 -15.26
C TRP A 91 9.06 -3.18 -15.77
N GLU A 92 8.74 -2.72 -16.97
CA GLU A 92 9.35 -1.58 -17.64
C GLU A 92 8.30 -0.83 -18.44
N LEU A 93 8.36 0.50 -18.39
CA LEU A 93 7.46 1.43 -19.04
C LEU A 93 8.33 2.38 -19.87
N GLU A 94 8.17 2.37 -21.19
CA GLU A 94 8.95 3.18 -22.15
C GLU A 94 8.04 4.11 -22.95
N GLY A 95 8.49 5.34 -23.23
CA GLY A 95 7.80 6.30 -24.09
C GLY A 95 7.54 7.64 -23.39
N ALA A 96 6.27 8.00 -23.20
CA ALA A 96 5.86 9.26 -22.56
C ALA A 96 6.37 9.42 -21.12
N ILE A 97 6.43 8.32 -20.36
CA ILE A 97 7.11 8.20 -19.08
C ILE A 97 8.04 6.99 -19.21
N ASN A 98 9.31 7.17 -18.81
CA ASN A 98 10.31 6.10 -18.75
C ASN A 98 10.55 5.72 -17.29
N SER A 99 10.22 4.49 -16.90
CA SER A 99 10.34 4.00 -15.53
C SER A 99 10.35 2.47 -15.51
N SER A 100 11.03 1.85 -14.55
CA SER A 100 11.11 0.39 -14.44
C SER A 100 11.42 -0.04 -13.01
N GLY A 101 11.20 -1.32 -12.73
CA GLY A 101 11.51 -1.91 -11.44
C GLY A 101 10.85 -3.27 -11.24
N THR A 102 10.41 -3.52 -10.01
CA THR A 102 9.76 -4.79 -9.63
C THR A 102 8.30 -4.57 -9.25
N PHE A 103 7.50 -5.63 -9.26
CA PHE A 103 6.10 -5.59 -8.82
C PHE A 103 5.73 -6.76 -7.91
N THR A 104 4.70 -6.55 -7.08
CA THR A 104 3.98 -7.64 -6.41
C THR A 104 2.48 -7.54 -6.64
N VAL A 105 1.79 -8.67 -6.72
CA VAL A 105 0.32 -8.75 -6.81
C VAL A 105 -0.26 -8.81 -5.40
N GLY A 106 -0.98 -7.76 -5.01
CA GLY A 106 -1.70 -7.67 -3.74
C GLY A 106 -3.19 -8.03 -3.84
N ALA A 107 -3.78 -8.03 -5.04
CA ALA A 107 -5.10 -8.62 -5.25
C ALA A 107 -5.19 -9.29 -6.62
N ASP A 108 -5.91 -10.41 -6.71
CA ASP A 108 -6.18 -11.13 -7.94
C ASP A 108 -7.57 -11.78 -7.87
N PHE A 109 -8.56 -11.13 -8.49
CA PHE A 109 -9.92 -11.67 -8.62
C PHE A 109 -10.43 -11.51 -10.06
N ASP A 110 -10.33 -12.62 -10.81
CA ASP A 110 -10.77 -12.76 -12.20
C ASP A 110 -10.18 -11.71 -13.16
N GLN A 111 -10.96 -10.68 -13.50
CA GLN A 111 -10.61 -9.60 -14.44
C GLN A 111 -9.97 -8.38 -13.79
N THR A 112 -9.77 -8.37 -12.48
CA THR A 112 -9.13 -7.25 -11.76
C THR A 112 -7.95 -7.74 -10.93
N LYS A 113 -6.82 -7.02 -11.03
CA LYS A 113 -5.65 -7.21 -10.17
C LYS A 113 -5.20 -5.89 -9.56
N MET A 114 -4.75 -5.92 -8.30
CA MET A 114 -4.10 -4.79 -7.65
C MET A 114 -2.61 -5.10 -7.50
N ILE A 115 -1.76 -4.23 -8.06
CA ILE A 115 -0.34 -4.51 -8.29
C ILE A 115 0.50 -3.37 -7.73
N LYS A 116 1.41 -3.69 -6.81
CA LYS A 116 2.35 -2.75 -6.21
C LYS A 116 3.59 -2.64 -7.08
N LEU A 117 3.79 -1.52 -7.76
CA LEU A 117 5.00 -1.22 -8.55
C LEU A 117 6.05 -0.53 -7.67
N TYR A 118 7.23 -1.13 -7.58
CA TYR A 118 8.43 -0.54 -7.00
C TYR A 118 9.29 0.07 -8.12
N GLY A 119 9.90 1.23 -7.86
CA GLY A 119 10.63 2.02 -8.87
C GLY A 119 9.74 2.97 -9.67
N PHE A 120 8.42 2.85 -9.54
CA PHE A 120 7.46 3.75 -10.17
C PHE A 120 7.28 5.04 -9.35
N ASN A 121 7.64 6.17 -9.97
CA ASN A 121 7.39 7.56 -9.58
C ASN A 121 7.82 8.02 -8.16
N GLU A 122 8.80 8.94 -8.15
CA GLU A 122 9.36 9.66 -6.99
C GLU A 122 9.92 8.83 -5.82
N ASN A 123 10.73 9.49 -4.97
CA ASN A 123 11.40 8.85 -3.83
C ASN A 123 10.46 8.78 -2.62
N ILE A 124 9.45 7.91 -2.69
CA ILE A 124 8.51 7.63 -1.59
C ILE A 124 9.07 6.66 -0.53
N GLY A 125 10.37 6.75 -0.22
CA GLY A 125 11.01 5.89 0.78
C GLY A 125 11.03 4.39 0.41
N GLY A 126 10.81 4.04 -0.87
CA GLY A 126 10.85 2.66 -1.36
C GLY A 126 9.56 1.84 -1.18
N ILE A 127 8.48 2.43 -0.63
CA ILE A 127 7.24 1.68 -0.34
C ILE A 127 6.48 1.22 -1.59
N GLY A 128 6.78 1.78 -2.77
CA GLY A 128 6.11 1.45 -4.02
C GLY A 128 4.66 1.95 -4.09
N THR A 129 4.05 1.80 -5.27
CA THR A 129 2.73 2.36 -5.61
C THR A 129 1.82 1.28 -6.18
N TYR A 130 0.63 1.12 -5.62
CA TYR A 130 -0.41 0.25 -6.16
C TYR A 130 -1.10 0.85 -7.39
N PHE A 131 -1.31 -0.01 -8.39
CA PHE A 131 -2.11 0.18 -9.58
C PHE A 131 -3.24 -0.85 -9.63
N ILE A 132 -4.42 -0.46 -10.12
CA ILE A 132 -5.49 -1.38 -10.46
C ILE A 132 -5.39 -1.67 -11.95
N ALA A 133 -5.21 -2.95 -12.30
CA ALA A 133 -5.31 -3.47 -13.66
C ALA A 133 -6.69 -4.11 -13.83
N ASN A 134 -7.55 -3.49 -14.65
CA ASN A 134 -8.81 -4.04 -15.11
C ASN A 134 -8.61 -4.60 -16.52
N PHE A 135 -9.11 -5.81 -16.76
CA PHE A 135 -8.98 -6.49 -18.04
C PHE A 135 -10.35 -6.68 -18.68
N ASN A 136 -10.43 -6.58 -20.00
CA ASN A 136 -11.63 -6.98 -20.72
C ASN A 136 -11.76 -8.52 -20.75
N GLY A 137 -12.95 -9.03 -21.08
CA GLY A 137 -13.26 -10.47 -20.98
C GLY A 137 -12.43 -11.43 -21.86
N ASP A 138 -11.69 -10.94 -22.85
CA ASP A 138 -10.73 -11.74 -23.64
C ASP A 138 -9.25 -11.43 -23.30
N SER A 139 -9.00 -10.55 -22.32
CA SER A 139 -7.67 -10.13 -21.86
C SER A 139 -6.74 -9.57 -22.95
N SER A 140 -7.31 -9.09 -24.07
CA SER A 140 -6.59 -8.33 -25.11
C SER A 140 -6.39 -6.86 -24.75
N LYS A 141 -7.11 -6.34 -23.76
CA LYS A 141 -7.00 -4.97 -23.25
C LYS A 141 -6.87 -4.93 -21.74
N MET A 142 -6.17 -3.91 -21.26
CA MET A 142 -5.98 -3.62 -19.85
C MET A 142 -6.09 -2.11 -19.57
N GLY A 143 -7.09 -1.69 -18.81
CA GLY A 143 -7.08 -0.40 -18.12
C GLY A 143 -6.13 -0.49 -16.93
N PHE A 144 -5.15 0.42 -16.82
CA PHE A 144 -4.08 0.32 -15.83
C PHE A 144 -3.93 1.61 -15.02
N GLY A 145 -4.79 1.77 -14.01
CA GLY A 145 -4.90 2.99 -13.22
C GLY A 145 -5.03 4.23 -14.10
N TYR A 146 -4.30 5.29 -13.77
CA TYR A 146 -4.28 6.53 -14.57
C TYR A 146 -3.36 6.46 -15.79
N LEU A 147 -2.60 5.36 -16.01
CA LEU A 147 -1.74 5.21 -17.20
C LEU A 147 -2.54 4.98 -18.48
N GLY A 148 -3.85 4.72 -18.36
CA GLY A 148 -4.77 4.58 -19.49
C GLY A 148 -5.04 3.12 -19.86
N GLN A 149 -5.54 2.91 -21.08
CA GLN A 149 -5.99 1.61 -21.58
C GLN A 149 -5.02 1.08 -22.64
N PHE A 150 -4.23 0.07 -22.27
CA PHE A 150 -3.29 -0.62 -23.15
C PHE A 150 -3.96 -1.74 -23.95
N THR A 151 -3.39 -2.05 -25.11
CA THR A 151 -3.72 -3.24 -25.92
C THR A 151 -2.56 -4.22 -25.89
N ARG A 152 -2.84 -5.51 -25.77
CA ARG A 152 -1.82 -6.57 -25.76
C ARG A 152 -1.18 -6.70 -27.15
N ALA A 153 0.15 -6.63 -27.21
CA ALA A 153 0.90 -6.68 -28.47
C ALA A 153 1.21 -8.10 -28.96
N THR A 154 1.20 -9.10 -28.08
CA THR A 154 1.59 -10.49 -28.36
C THR A 154 0.67 -11.51 -27.68
N ASP A 155 0.50 -12.68 -28.29
CA ASP A 155 -0.29 -13.77 -27.72
C ASP A 155 0.25 -14.21 -26.35
N LEU A 156 -0.65 -14.74 -25.51
CA LEU A 156 -0.30 -15.14 -24.14
C LEU A 156 0.57 -16.41 -24.14
N THR A 157 1.81 -16.29 -23.66
CA THR A 157 2.79 -17.38 -23.64
C THR A 157 3.20 -17.85 -22.25
N SER A 158 2.91 -17.08 -21.20
CA SER A 158 3.22 -17.42 -19.80
C SER A 158 2.37 -16.59 -18.82
N VAL A 159 2.24 -17.08 -17.59
CA VAL A 159 1.55 -16.42 -16.47
C VAL A 159 2.54 -15.89 -15.43
N VAL A 160 2.08 -14.95 -14.58
CA VAL A 160 2.85 -14.45 -13.43
C VAL A 160 3.27 -15.63 -12.53
N ASN A 161 4.54 -15.71 -12.15
CA ASN A 161 5.02 -16.73 -11.21
C ASN A 161 4.42 -16.46 -9.82
N SER A 162 4.15 -17.53 -9.05
CA SER A 162 3.63 -17.40 -7.67
C SER A 162 4.51 -16.55 -6.74
N GLY A 163 5.83 -16.47 -6.98
CA GLY A 163 6.76 -15.64 -6.21
C GLY A 163 6.63 -14.13 -6.43
N ALA A 164 5.76 -13.67 -7.34
CA ALA A 164 5.41 -12.26 -7.51
C ALA A 164 4.05 -11.91 -6.86
N TYR A 165 3.43 -12.83 -6.12
CA TYR A 165 2.24 -12.57 -5.30
C TYR A 165 2.67 -12.29 -3.85
N GLN A 166 1.93 -11.42 -3.16
CA GLN A 166 2.06 -11.23 -1.71
C GLN A 166 1.52 -12.46 -0.98
N GLU A 167 1.98 -12.75 0.26
CA GLU A 167 1.56 -13.97 0.97
C GLU A 167 0.04 -13.97 1.28
N ASP A 168 -0.48 -12.83 1.78
CA ASP A 168 -1.89 -12.63 2.12
C ASP A 168 -2.63 -11.73 1.10
N TYR A 169 -2.45 -12.03 -0.20
CA TYR A 169 -3.11 -11.27 -1.28
C TYR A 169 -4.64 -11.48 -1.32
N GLN A 170 -5.38 -10.43 -1.71
CA GLN A 170 -6.84 -10.43 -1.73
C GLN A 170 -7.39 -11.23 -2.93
N THR A 171 -8.17 -12.28 -2.66
CA THR A 171 -8.80 -13.16 -3.67
C THR A 171 -10.31 -12.95 -3.84
N ASP A 172 -10.99 -12.39 -2.84
CA ASP A 172 -12.41 -12.05 -2.97
C ASP A 172 -12.58 -10.70 -3.66
N ALA A 173 -13.59 -10.58 -4.53
CA ALA A 173 -13.82 -9.35 -5.30
C ALA A 173 -14.16 -8.15 -4.38
N VAL A 174 -13.43 -7.05 -4.57
CA VAL A 174 -13.56 -5.81 -3.79
C VAL A 174 -14.11 -4.68 -4.65
N ASP A 175 -15.13 -3.99 -4.12
CA ASP A 175 -15.56 -2.69 -4.64
C ASP A 175 -14.54 -1.61 -4.24
N PHE A 176 -13.59 -1.33 -5.13
CA PHE A 176 -12.61 -0.27 -4.93
C PHE A 176 -13.25 1.13 -4.82
N SER A 177 -14.51 1.39 -5.21
CA SER A 177 -15.12 2.70 -4.93
C SER A 177 -15.38 2.93 -3.43
N ARG A 178 -15.39 1.87 -2.62
CA ARG A 178 -15.79 1.86 -1.18
C ARG A 178 -14.80 1.20 -0.23
N ASN A 179 -13.64 0.74 -0.73
CA ASN A 179 -12.61 0.09 0.05
C ASN A 179 -11.34 0.96 0.13
N VAL A 180 -10.55 0.88 1.21
CA VAL A 180 -9.33 1.68 1.38
C VAL A 180 -8.10 1.08 0.69
N LEU A 181 -8.13 -0.17 0.23
CA LEU A 181 -6.97 -0.84 -0.38
C LEU A 181 -6.35 -0.02 -1.52
N GLY A 182 -5.02 -0.10 -1.63
CA GLY A 182 -4.22 0.58 -2.63
C GLY A 182 -3.48 1.82 -2.12
N THR A 183 -2.92 2.59 -3.06
CA THR A 183 -2.12 3.79 -2.77
C THR A 183 -2.97 5.05 -2.85
N TRP A 184 -2.77 5.94 -1.89
CA TRP A 184 -3.45 7.22 -1.76
C TRP A 184 -2.45 8.34 -1.61
N THR A 185 -2.72 9.49 -2.21
CA THR A 185 -1.85 10.66 -2.17
C THR A 185 -2.65 11.93 -1.90
N ILE A 186 -2.04 12.92 -1.25
CA ILE A 186 -2.59 14.28 -1.26
C ILE A 186 -2.30 14.89 -2.64
N THR A 187 -3.35 15.26 -3.37
CA THR A 187 -3.23 15.96 -4.67
C THR A 187 -3.65 17.42 -4.59
N GLU A 188 -4.46 17.80 -3.60
CA GLU A 188 -5.00 19.15 -3.45
C GLU A 188 -5.00 19.62 -1.98
N GLY A 189 -4.90 20.93 -1.79
CA GLY A 189 -5.05 21.59 -0.48
C GLY A 189 -3.78 21.74 0.36
N THR A 190 -2.63 21.20 -0.07
CA THR A 190 -1.35 21.31 0.66
C THR A 190 -0.14 21.35 -0.27
N GLU A 191 0.98 21.90 0.20
CA GLU A 191 2.27 21.92 -0.51
C GLU A 191 3.15 20.68 -0.25
N PHE A 192 2.73 19.79 0.65
CA PHE A 192 3.48 18.60 1.06
C PHE A 192 2.94 17.33 0.38
N HIS A 193 3.83 16.51 -0.15
CA HIS A 193 3.48 15.19 -0.64
C HIS A 193 3.47 14.16 0.50
N ASN A 194 2.31 13.51 0.68
CA ASN A 194 2.13 12.37 1.57
C ASN A 194 1.51 11.23 0.77
N THR A 195 2.01 10.01 0.99
CA THR A 195 1.56 8.79 0.32
C THR A 195 1.25 7.73 1.37
N TRP A 196 0.06 7.12 1.30
CA TRP A 196 -0.35 5.98 2.11
C TRP A 196 -0.56 4.77 1.22
N ASN A 197 -0.07 3.62 1.65
CA ASN A 197 -0.46 2.33 1.10
C ASN A 197 -1.27 1.58 2.15
N TYR A 198 -2.47 1.13 1.80
CA TYR A 198 -3.22 0.15 2.59
C TYR A 198 -3.05 -1.22 1.94
N ASN A 199 -2.28 -2.09 2.58
CA ASN A 199 -1.94 -3.41 2.05
C ASN A 199 -3.06 -4.43 2.37
N PRO A 200 -3.20 -5.50 1.56
CA PRO A 200 -4.17 -6.59 1.77
C PRO A 200 -4.04 -7.30 3.12
N ASP A 201 -2.81 -7.47 3.60
CA ASP A 201 -2.44 -8.17 4.84
C ASP A 201 -2.80 -7.42 6.14
N GLY A 202 -3.40 -6.22 6.03
CA GLY A 202 -3.70 -5.37 7.18
C GLY A 202 -2.53 -4.49 7.63
N THR A 203 -1.40 -4.49 6.93
CA THR A 203 -0.31 -3.52 7.14
C THR A 203 -0.56 -2.23 6.36
N PHE A 204 -0.01 -1.11 6.83
CA PHE A 204 0.04 0.12 6.06
C PHE A 204 1.47 0.66 5.98
N GLU A 205 1.74 1.43 4.94
CA GLU A 205 2.96 2.22 4.81
C GLU A 205 2.56 3.69 4.64
N LEU A 206 3.34 4.59 5.23
CA LEU A 206 3.15 6.03 5.16
C LEU A 206 4.49 6.70 4.84
N PHE A 207 4.60 7.24 3.64
CA PHE A 207 5.67 8.19 3.30
C PHE A 207 5.16 9.63 3.49
N SER A 208 5.93 10.43 4.23
CA SER A 208 5.68 11.87 4.36
C SER A 208 6.92 12.63 3.96
N GLN A 209 6.78 13.59 3.04
CA GLN A 209 7.87 14.48 2.65
C GLN A 209 8.46 15.27 3.84
N GLY A 210 7.66 15.55 4.87
CA GLY A 210 8.12 16.22 6.10
C GLY A 210 9.02 15.34 6.99
N LEU A 211 8.87 14.02 6.90
CA LEU A 211 9.72 13.04 7.60
C LEU A 211 10.92 12.62 6.74
N GLY A 212 10.76 12.56 5.40
CA GLY A 212 11.80 12.16 4.45
C GLY A 212 12.04 10.64 4.37
N GLU A 213 11.41 9.87 5.26
CA GLU A 213 11.42 8.42 5.29
C GLU A 213 9.98 7.86 5.37
N ALA A 214 9.85 6.55 5.10
CA ALA A 214 8.58 5.85 5.23
C ALA A 214 8.47 5.16 6.60
N ARG A 215 7.27 5.22 7.18
CA ARG A 215 6.90 4.49 8.40
C ARG A 215 5.93 3.36 8.06
N THR A 216 5.92 2.31 8.86
CA THR A 216 5.04 1.15 8.71
C THR A 216 4.21 0.91 9.96
N GLY A 217 3.20 0.07 9.84
CA GLY A 217 2.36 -0.36 10.95
C GLY A 217 1.21 -1.24 10.50
N THR A 218 0.23 -1.43 11.38
CA THR A 218 -1.03 -2.13 11.06
C THR A 218 -2.21 -1.16 11.05
N TYR A 219 -3.21 -1.46 10.22
CA TYR A 219 -4.44 -0.69 10.16
C TYR A 219 -5.67 -1.59 10.31
N SER A 220 -6.79 -0.98 10.71
CA SER A 220 -8.09 -1.62 10.63
C SER A 220 -9.17 -0.63 10.22
N VAL A 221 -10.12 -1.10 9.42
CA VAL A 221 -11.23 -0.28 8.89
C VAL A 221 -12.53 -0.74 9.50
N LYS A 222 -13.29 0.22 10.03
CA LYS A 222 -14.64 0.00 10.53
C LYS A 222 -15.62 0.86 9.71
N PRO A 223 -16.42 0.24 8.83
CA PRO A 223 -17.45 0.94 8.06
C PRO A 223 -18.47 1.63 8.97
N LEU A 224 -18.84 2.85 8.60
CA LEU A 224 -19.89 3.65 9.23
C LEU A 224 -21.04 3.86 8.22
N LYS A 225 -21.97 4.77 8.54
CA LYS A 225 -23.07 5.13 7.64
C LYS A 225 -22.63 6.19 6.62
N ASN A 226 -23.34 6.28 5.50
CA ASN A 226 -23.18 7.33 4.50
C ASN A 226 -21.73 7.47 4.01
N ASN A 227 -21.11 6.36 3.60
CA ASN A 227 -19.74 6.30 3.06
C ASN A 227 -18.61 6.76 4.00
N TRP A 228 -18.88 6.94 5.30
CA TRP A 228 -17.84 7.16 6.30
C TRP A 228 -17.17 5.84 6.73
N VAL A 229 -15.89 5.92 7.09
CA VAL A 229 -15.09 4.84 7.69
C VAL A 229 -14.27 5.39 8.87
N ASP A 230 -14.25 4.69 10.00
CA ASP A 230 -13.21 4.87 11.02
C ASP A 230 -11.99 4.04 10.56
N ILE A 231 -10.84 4.65 10.31
CA ILE A 231 -9.55 3.95 10.12
C ILE A 231 -8.73 4.09 11.40
N SER A 232 -8.31 2.97 11.97
CA SER A 232 -7.39 2.92 13.11
C SER A 232 -5.99 2.54 12.61
N TYR A 233 -4.96 3.18 13.15
CA TYR A 233 -3.55 2.97 12.82
C TYR A 233 -2.77 2.64 14.09
N ASP A 234 -1.86 1.68 14.01
CA ASP A 234 -0.90 1.31 15.05
C ASP A 234 0.49 1.23 14.40
N PHE A 235 1.43 2.07 14.81
CA PHE A 235 2.74 2.25 14.14
C PHE A 235 3.80 1.31 14.72
N ASP A 236 4.66 0.74 13.87
CA ASP A 236 5.69 -0.22 14.34
C ASP A 236 6.80 0.44 15.18
N ASP A 237 7.01 1.75 15.02
CA ASP A 237 8.09 2.54 15.60
C ASP A 237 7.66 3.42 16.80
N SER A 238 6.38 3.43 17.17
CA SER A 238 5.91 4.07 18.42
C SER A 238 4.63 3.46 18.99
N ASP A 239 4.42 3.54 20.30
CA ASP A 239 3.17 3.13 20.99
C ASP A 239 1.94 4.03 20.64
N ASP A 240 1.97 4.78 19.54
CA ASP A 240 0.95 5.74 19.17
C ASP A 240 -0.14 5.14 18.27
N ALA A 241 -1.26 4.77 18.90
CA ALA A 241 -2.46 4.36 18.17
C ALA A 241 -3.42 5.54 17.88
N TYR A 242 -3.64 5.81 16.60
CA TYR A 242 -4.51 6.87 16.06
C TYR A 242 -5.84 6.30 15.53
N ILE A 243 -6.90 7.10 15.56
CA ILE A 243 -8.16 6.81 14.84
C ILE A 243 -8.63 8.08 14.15
N THR A 244 -8.85 7.96 12.84
CA THR A 244 -9.33 9.05 11.98
C THR A 244 -10.57 8.61 11.22
N ALA A 245 -11.55 9.51 11.09
CA ALA A 245 -12.75 9.26 10.30
C ALA A 245 -12.62 9.90 8.91
N TYR A 246 -12.74 9.10 7.86
CA TYR A 246 -12.74 9.56 6.47
C TYR A 246 -14.10 9.32 5.83
N HIS A 247 -14.56 10.27 5.01
CA HIS A 247 -15.59 10.00 4.02
C HIS A 247 -14.93 9.48 2.74
N LEU A 248 -15.33 8.29 2.29
CA LEU A 248 -14.72 7.55 1.19
C LEU A 248 -15.72 7.40 0.03
N SER A 249 -15.44 8.04 -1.11
CA SER A 249 -16.28 7.88 -2.32
C SER A 249 -15.41 7.97 -3.57
N ASP A 250 -15.60 7.04 -4.50
CA ASP A 250 -15.17 7.17 -5.89
C ASP A 250 -13.65 7.45 -6.05
N GLY A 251 -12.83 6.82 -5.21
CA GLY A 251 -11.37 7.02 -5.21
C GLY A 251 -10.91 8.30 -4.50
N VAL A 252 -11.76 8.95 -3.71
CA VAL A 252 -11.42 10.13 -2.89
C VAL A 252 -11.76 9.90 -1.42
N MET A 253 -10.83 10.28 -0.53
CA MET A 253 -11.01 10.38 0.91
C MET A 253 -10.79 11.83 1.39
N TRP A 254 -11.52 12.21 2.44
CA TRP A 254 -11.36 13.50 3.14
C TRP A 254 -11.86 13.39 4.58
N GLU A 255 -11.35 14.24 5.47
CA GLU A 255 -11.76 14.35 6.88
C GLU A 255 -12.70 15.56 7.06
N GLU A 256 -13.69 15.49 7.96
CA GLU A 256 -14.66 16.58 8.16
C GLU A 256 -14.00 17.92 8.53
N GLU A 257 -12.94 17.86 9.34
CA GLU A 257 -12.16 19.03 9.78
C GLU A 257 -11.24 19.59 8.67
N PHE A 258 -11.01 18.82 7.60
CA PHE A 258 -10.08 19.11 6.51
C PHE A 258 -10.70 18.87 5.12
N GLU A 259 -11.98 19.24 4.92
CA GLU A 259 -12.71 18.97 3.67
C GLU A 259 -12.08 19.59 2.39
N PHE A 260 -11.19 20.56 2.57
CA PHE A 260 -10.41 21.22 1.51
C PHE A 260 -9.17 20.41 1.09
N ILE A 261 -8.80 19.36 1.83
CA ILE A 261 -7.73 18.43 1.50
C ILE A 261 -8.38 17.19 0.88
N ARG A 262 -8.06 16.92 -0.40
CA ARG A 262 -8.48 15.70 -1.09
C ARG A 262 -7.32 14.72 -1.10
N ILE A 263 -7.56 13.56 -0.48
CA ILE A 263 -6.68 12.40 -0.56
C ILE A 263 -7.25 11.53 -1.68
N VAL A 264 -6.53 11.40 -2.79
CA VAL A 264 -7.01 10.70 -4.00
C VAL A 264 -6.27 9.38 -4.13
N ARG A 265 -6.97 8.31 -4.50
CA ARG A 265 -6.33 7.03 -4.79
C ARG A 265 -5.53 7.19 -6.09
N ASN A 266 -4.30 6.70 -6.11
CA ASN A 266 -3.41 6.77 -7.27
C ASN A 266 -3.79 5.79 -8.41
N THR A 267 -5.07 5.43 -8.49
CA THR A 267 -5.65 4.50 -9.46
C THR A 267 -7.07 4.97 -9.76
N ASP A 268 -7.44 5.10 -11.03
CA ASP A 268 -8.83 5.37 -11.39
C ASP A 268 -9.67 4.07 -11.28
N PRO A 269 -10.64 3.98 -10.34
CA PRO A 269 -11.49 2.79 -10.21
C PRO A 269 -12.59 2.71 -11.28
N ALA A 270 -12.77 3.75 -12.10
CA ALA A 270 -13.82 3.86 -13.11
C ALA A 270 -13.31 3.64 -14.56
N PHE A 271 -12.00 3.40 -14.75
CA PHE A 271 -11.44 3.02 -16.05
C PHE A 271 -11.63 1.52 -16.34
N PRO A 272 -12.33 1.15 -17.44
CA PRO A 272 -12.51 -0.24 -17.87
C PRO A 272 -11.32 -0.80 -18.68
#